data_AF-A0A6N7X486-F1
#
_entry.id   AF-A0A6N7X486-F1
#
_cell.length_a   1.000
_cell.length_b   1.000
_cell.length_c   1.000
_cell.angle_alpha   90.00
_cell.angle_beta   90.00
_cell.angle_gamma   90.00
#
_symmetry.space_group_name_H-M   'P 1'
#
loop_
_entity.id
_entity.type
_entity.pdbx_description
1 polymer ?
#
loop_
_entity_poly.entity_id
_entity_poly.type
_entity_poly.pdbx_seq_one_letter_code
_entity_poly.pdbx_strand_id
1 'polypeptide(L)'
;MPYIAPEVITEAKRMDLLTYLRTYEPGELVRYSGNTYCTREHDSLKISNGKWMWWSRGIGGKSALDYLIKVKGLDFVEAVETIMGQCAVSAPVYEKESRSYENQSLLLPQKSPSNDVVTQYLFSRGIDYEIINYCLDKELIIESLPYHNVVFIGYDEKKEAKYAAFRATNNSRIMGDCTGSKKQFSFRLTNEESREVHLFECAIDLLSYATLAKMEGRDWHKLNLVSLSGVYSPNRETEKSKVPVTLKNLLEKNKNINRIVLHFDNDIAGRKAANALKIKLKDRYEVVDDPPKCGKDVNDFLCIKLGISKKNERSFER
;
A
#
# COMPACT_ATOMS: atom_id res chain seq x y z
N MET A 1 -31.20 21.01 -16.65
CA MET A 1 -29.82 20.49 -16.72
C MET A 1 -29.75 19.54 -17.90
N PRO A 2 -28.75 19.66 -18.80
CA PRO A 2 -28.55 18.70 -19.88
C PRO A 2 -28.34 17.31 -19.28
N TYR A 3 -29.09 16.32 -19.76
CA TYR A 3 -29.00 14.95 -19.27
C TYR A 3 -27.92 14.22 -20.05
N ILE A 4 -26.83 13.83 -19.37
CA ILE A 4 -25.81 12.94 -19.94
C ILE A 4 -26.09 11.53 -19.42
N ALA A 5 -26.14 10.55 -20.34
CA ALA A 5 -26.33 9.16 -19.99
C ALA A 5 -25.19 8.64 -19.06
N PRO A 6 -25.49 7.87 -17.99
CA PRO A 6 -24.49 7.37 -17.05
C PRO A 6 -23.33 6.58 -17.69
N GLU A 7 -23.59 5.90 -18.80
CA GLU A 7 -22.61 5.14 -19.57
C GLU A 7 -21.56 6.07 -20.18
N VAL A 8 -21.99 7.22 -20.71
CA VAL A 8 -21.12 8.24 -21.32
C VAL A 8 -20.22 8.86 -20.25
N ILE A 9 -20.77 9.13 -19.06
CA ILE A 9 -19.98 9.61 -17.92
C ILE A 9 -18.92 8.58 -17.51
N THR A 10 -19.30 7.30 -17.51
CA THR A 10 -18.38 6.22 -17.14
C THR A 10 -17.24 6.10 -18.14
N GLU A 11 -17.52 6.26 -19.44
CA GLU A 11 -16.52 6.22 -20.50
C GLU A 11 -15.58 7.42 -20.43
N ALA A 12 -16.10 8.64 -20.28
CA ALA A 12 -15.27 9.84 -20.10
C ALA A 12 -14.34 9.73 -18.87
N LYS A 13 -14.79 9.08 -17.79
CA LYS A 13 -13.97 8.81 -16.59
C LYS A 13 -12.86 7.78 -16.81
N ARG A 14 -12.92 6.93 -17.84
CA ARG A 14 -11.88 5.96 -18.16
C ARG A 14 -10.65 6.61 -18.82
N MET A 15 -10.83 7.76 -19.44
CA MET A 15 -9.73 8.50 -20.06
C MET A 15 -8.75 9.00 -18.99
N ASP A 16 -7.51 8.52 -19.02
CA ASP A 16 -6.44 9.06 -18.19
C ASP A 16 -5.82 10.32 -18.82
N LEU A 17 -5.24 11.18 -17.99
CA LEU A 17 -4.72 12.47 -18.44
C LEU A 17 -3.54 12.34 -19.41
N LEU A 18 -2.68 11.33 -19.23
CA LEU A 18 -1.50 11.18 -20.08
C LEU A 18 -1.93 10.79 -21.50
N THR A 19 -2.85 9.84 -21.63
CA THR A 19 -3.44 9.46 -22.92
C THR A 19 -4.14 10.64 -23.57
N TYR A 20 -4.98 11.38 -22.82
CA TYR A 20 -5.68 12.55 -23.34
C TYR A 20 -4.70 13.60 -23.90
N LEU A 21 -3.71 14.03 -23.11
CA LEU A 21 -2.76 15.05 -23.56
C LEU A 21 -1.91 14.57 -24.74
N ARG A 22 -1.42 13.32 -24.73
CA ARG A 22 -0.66 12.80 -25.86
C ARG A 22 -1.47 12.77 -27.16
N THR A 23 -2.75 12.41 -27.06
CA THR A 23 -3.59 12.20 -28.24
C THR A 23 -4.10 13.52 -28.79
N TYR A 24 -4.58 14.40 -27.92
CA TYR A 24 -5.38 15.55 -28.34
C TYR A 24 -4.70 16.90 -28.10
N GLU A 25 -3.77 16.97 -27.14
CA GLU A 25 -3.03 18.19 -26.80
C GLU A 25 -1.52 17.91 -26.67
N PRO A 26 -0.86 17.25 -27.65
CA PRO A 26 0.54 16.78 -27.49
C PRO A 26 1.53 17.92 -27.26
N GLY A 27 1.16 19.12 -27.73
CA GLY A 27 1.92 20.34 -27.47
C GLY A 27 2.03 20.65 -25.98
N GLU A 28 1.01 20.35 -25.17
CA GLU A 28 1.05 20.65 -23.73
C GLU A 28 1.94 19.68 -22.95
N LEU A 29 2.27 18.51 -23.50
CA LEU A 29 2.98 17.49 -22.75
C LEU A 29 4.50 17.66 -22.85
N VAL A 30 5.15 17.88 -21.71
CA VAL A 30 6.61 17.98 -21.59
C VAL A 30 7.12 16.84 -20.71
N ARG A 31 8.18 16.16 -21.16
CA ARG A 31 8.82 15.11 -20.35
C ARG A 31 9.68 15.75 -19.25
N TYR A 32 9.41 15.42 -17.99
CA TYR A 32 10.16 15.95 -16.85
C TYR A 32 11.32 15.02 -16.48
N SER A 33 11.04 13.79 -16.06
CA SER A 33 12.06 12.80 -15.71
C SER A 33 11.48 11.38 -15.67
N GLY A 34 12.25 10.39 -16.16
CA GLY A 34 11.79 9.00 -16.22
C GLY A 34 10.45 8.86 -16.97
N ASN A 35 9.43 8.36 -16.27
CA ASN A 35 8.04 8.24 -16.73
C ASN A 35 7.12 9.37 -16.21
N THR A 36 7.68 10.42 -15.62
CA THR A 36 6.93 11.58 -15.13
C THR A 36 6.90 12.65 -16.19
N TYR A 37 5.70 13.13 -16.49
CA TYR A 37 5.45 14.24 -17.41
C TYR A 37 4.94 15.46 -16.65
N CYS A 38 5.06 16.63 -17.24
CA CYS A 38 4.41 17.85 -16.80
C CYS A 38 3.72 18.53 -17.98
N THR A 39 2.87 19.50 -17.67
CA THR A 39 2.30 20.37 -18.71
C THR A 39 3.22 21.55 -18.98
N ARG A 40 3.20 22.11 -20.20
CA ARG A 40 3.95 23.30 -20.55
C ARG A 40 3.45 24.51 -19.77
N GLU A 41 2.13 24.67 -19.66
CA GLU A 41 1.50 25.75 -18.90
C GLU A 41 1.76 25.66 -17.39
N HIS A 42 1.81 24.45 -16.85
CA HIS A 42 1.98 24.21 -15.41
C HIS A 42 3.10 23.20 -15.15
N ASP A 43 4.31 23.71 -14.97
CA ASP A 43 5.52 22.92 -14.67
C ASP A 43 5.41 22.09 -13.37
N SER A 44 4.67 22.62 -12.40
CA SER A 44 4.36 22.01 -11.10
C SER A 44 3.23 20.99 -11.16
N LEU A 45 2.56 20.83 -12.30
CA LEU A 45 1.64 19.72 -12.54
C LEU A 45 2.46 18.51 -12.99
N LYS A 46 2.46 17.45 -12.19
CA LYS A 46 3.17 16.19 -12.49
C LYS A 46 2.18 15.08 -12.78
N ILE A 47 2.42 14.35 -13.87
CA ILE A 47 1.62 13.24 -14.36
C ILE A 47 2.47 11.97 -14.28
N SER A 48 2.03 10.99 -13.52
CA SER A 48 2.70 9.70 -13.37
C SER A 48 1.74 8.62 -12.84
N ASN A 49 1.96 7.36 -13.23
CA ASN A 49 1.25 6.19 -12.71
C ASN A 49 -0.29 6.31 -12.79
N GLY A 50 -0.82 6.80 -13.92
CA GLY A 50 -2.26 7.00 -14.12
C GLY A 50 -2.88 8.06 -13.19
N LYS A 51 -2.07 8.94 -12.60
CA LYS A 51 -2.50 10.01 -11.71
C LYS A 51 -1.80 11.31 -12.08
N TRP A 52 -2.33 12.41 -11.60
CA TRP A 52 -1.67 13.69 -11.70
C TRP A 52 -1.89 14.55 -10.45
N MET A 53 -0.91 15.40 -10.16
CA MET A 53 -0.94 16.31 -9.02
C MET A 53 -0.37 17.67 -9.43
N TRP A 54 -1.14 18.73 -9.18
CA TRP A 54 -0.71 20.11 -9.31
C TRP A 54 -0.19 20.61 -7.96
N TRP A 55 1.12 20.51 -7.78
CA TRP A 55 1.75 20.69 -6.47
C TRP A 55 1.62 22.11 -5.91
N SER A 56 1.71 23.14 -6.76
CA SER A 56 1.57 24.54 -6.34
C SER A 56 0.15 24.92 -5.92
N ARG A 57 -0.87 24.15 -6.33
CA ARG A 57 -2.29 24.37 -5.98
C ARG A 57 -2.84 23.35 -5.00
N GLY A 58 -2.14 22.25 -4.74
CA GLY A 58 -2.59 21.19 -3.84
C GLY A 58 -3.77 20.37 -4.40
N ILE A 59 -3.96 20.35 -5.72
CA ILE A 59 -5.10 19.71 -6.39
C ILE A 59 -4.60 18.53 -7.24
N GLY A 60 -5.32 17.41 -7.20
CA GLY A 60 -4.97 16.22 -7.99
C GLY A 60 -6.17 15.48 -8.57
N GLY A 61 -5.87 14.50 -9.42
CA GLY A 61 -6.88 13.72 -10.11
C GLY A 61 -6.34 12.40 -10.65
N LYS A 62 -7.26 11.56 -11.13
CA LYS A 62 -6.95 10.27 -11.76
C LYS A 62 -7.35 10.21 -13.23
N SER A 63 -8.23 11.11 -13.66
CA SER A 63 -8.78 11.13 -15.02
C SER A 63 -8.43 12.43 -15.76
N ALA A 64 -8.55 12.41 -17.08
CA ALA A 64 -8.56 13.62 -17.90
C ALA A 64 -9.77 14.51 -17.57
N LEU A 65 -10.91 13.90 -17.23
CA LEU A 65 -12.12 14.62 -16.80
C LEU A 65 -11.85 15.49 -15.56
N ASP A 66 -11.17 14.93 -14.56
CA ASP A 66 -10.76 15.70 -13.37
C ASP A 66 -9.89 16.90 -13.76
N TYR A 67 -9.00 16.74 -14.73
CA TYR A 67 -8.07 17.78 -15.16
C TYR A 67 -8.81 18.91 -15.89
N LEU A 68 -9.69 18.56 -16.82
CA LEU A 68 -10.49 19.55 -17.54
C LEU A 68 -11.34 20.41 -16.60
N ILE A 69 -11.93 19.79 -15.57
CA ILE A 69 -12.73 20.53 -14.58
C ILE A 69 -11.83 21.35 -13.66
N LYS A 70 -10.83 20.73 -13.03
CA LYS A 70 -10.08 21.34 -11.92
C LYS A 70 -8.94 22.26 -12.38
N VAL A 71 -8.40 22.04 -13.58
CA VAL A 71 -7.24 22.77 -14.11
C VAL A 71 -7.67 23.69 -15.24
N LYS A 72 -8.44 23.19 -16.22
CA LYS A 72 -8.95 24.01 -17.33
C LYS A 72 -10.23 24.78 -16.99
N GLY A 73 -10.85 24.49 -15.83
CA GLY A 73 -12.00 25.24 -15.33
C GLY A 73 -13.31 24.98 -16.08
N LEU A 74 -13.38 23.91 -16.86
CA LEU A 74 -14.61 23.54 -17.59
C LEU A 74 -15.69 23.07 -16.64
N ASP A 75 -16.95 23.29 -17.02
CA ASP A 75 -18.04 22.64 -16.31
C ASP A 75 -18.06 21.12 -16.57
N PHE A 76 -18.81 20.38 -15.76
CA PHE A 76 -18.83 18.93 -15.88
C PHE A 76 -19.38 18.44 -17.23
N VAL A 77 -20.40 19.10 -17.77
CA VAL A 77 -21.04 18.72 -19.03
C VAL A 77 -20.07 18.99 -20.18
N GLU A 78 -19.51 20.20 -20.22
CA GLU A 78 -18.50 20.63 -21.20
C GLU A 78 -17.28 19.70 -21.19
N ALA A 79 -16.80 19.30 -20.01
CA ALA A 79 -15.64 18.42 -19.89
C ALA A 79 -15.93 17.00 -20.42
N VAL A 80 -17.13 16.47 -20.18
CA VAL A 80 -17.55 15.18 -20.74
C VAL A 80 -17.71 15.27 -22.26
N GLU A 81 -18.37 16.31 -22.75
CA GLU A 81 -18.57 16.55 -24.18
C GLU A 81 -17.23 16.73 -24.92
N THR A 82 -16.26 17.42 -24.31
CA THR A 82 -14.91 17.60 -24.85
C THR A 82 -14.22 16.26 -25.07
N ILE A 83 -14.19 15.39 -24.04
CA ILE A 83 -13.56 14.07 -24.13
C ILE A 83 -14.26 13.21 -25.18
N MET A 84 -15.59 13.14 -25.13
CA MET A 84 -16.36 12.27 -26.02
C MET A 84 -16.32 12.76 -27.47
N GLY A 85 -16.36 14.07 -27.69
CA GLY A 85 -16.23 14.68 -29.01
C GLY A 85 -14.87 14.40 -29.63
N GLN A 86 -13.79 14.52 -28.85
CA GLN A 86 -12.45 14.18 -29.33
C GLN A 86 -12.29 12.68 -29.62
N CYS A 87 -12.88 11.80 -28.79
CA CYS A 87 -12.91 10.36 -29.05
C CYS A 87 -13.70 9.99 -30.31
N ALA A 88 -14.75 10.73 -30.65
CA ALA A 88 -15.53 10.53 -31.87
C ALA A 88 -14.76 10.94 -33.14
N VAL A 89 -13.88 11.94 -33.04
CA VAL A 89 -13.05 12.43 -34.15
C VAL A 89 -11.80 11.58 -34.35
N SER A 90 -11.14 11.20 -33.26
CA SER A 90 -9.95 10.35 -33.30
C SER A 90 -9.95 9.41 -32.10
N ALA A 91 -9.98 8.11 -32.39
CA ALA A 91 -9.94 7.09 -31.35
C ALA A 91 -8.63 7.22 -30.56
N PRO A 92 -8.69 7.28 -29.22
CA PRO A 92 -7.51 7.38 -28.40
C PRO A 92 -6.62 6.15 -28.61
N VAL A 93 -5.32 6.40 -28.83
CA VAL A 93 -4.32 5.33 -28.83
C VAL A 93 -4.00 5.02 -27.38
N TYR A 94 -4.75 4.09 -26.81
CA TYR A 94 -4.36 3.48 -25.55
C TYR A 94 -3.08 2.69 -25.82
N GLU A 95 -1.93 3.23 -25.42
CA GLU A 95 -0.81 2.36 -25.11
C GLU A 95 -1.34 1.39 -24.05
N LYS A 96 -1.46 0.10 -24.40
CA LYS A 96 -1.40 -0.92 -23.35
C LYS A 96 -0.23 -0.49 -22.49
N GLU A 97 -0.42 -0.26 -21.20
CA GLU A 97 0.69 -0.26 -20.26
C GLU A 97 1.29 -1.68 -20.29
N SER A 98 1.99 -2.02 -21.39
CA SER A 98 2.80 -3.20 -21.56
C SER A 98 4.16 -2.90 -20.96
N ARG A 99 4.16 -2.48 -19.70
CA ARG A 99 5.27 -2.80 -18.83
C ARG A 99 4.65 -3.70 -17.79
N SER A 100 4.92 -4.99 -17.90
CA SER A 100 4.74 -5.91 -16.79
C SER A 100 5.51 -5.31 -15.61
N TYR A 101 4.81 -4.60 -14.72
CA TYR A 101 5.39 -4.14 -13.44
C TYR A 101 6.04 -5.31 -12.68
N GLU A 102 5.67 -6.55 -13.03
CA GLU A 102 6.26 -7.81 -12.58
C GLU A 102 7.77 -7.96 -12.86
N ASN A 103 8.32 -7.26 -13.88
CA ASN A 103 9.71 -7.41 -14.32
C ASN A 103 10.65 -6.23 -13.98
N GLN A 104 10.18 -5.21 -13.24
CA GLN A 104 11.09 -4.17 -12.77
C GLN A 104 11.98 -4.70 -11.64
N SER A 105 13.27 -4.35 -11.66
CA SER A 105 14.17 -4.59 -10.54
C SER A 105 13.75 -3.72 -9.34
N LEU A 106 13.90 -4.28 -8.13
CA LEU A 106 13.65 -3.54 -6.91
C LEU A 106 14.67 -2.40 -6.78
N LEU A 107 14.18 -1.18 -6.58
CA LEU A 107 15.02 -0.02 -6.29
C LEU A 107 14.94 0.28 -4.79
N LEU A 108 15.98 -0.13 -4.06
CA LEU A 108 16.15 0.23 -2.65
C LEU A 108 16.72 1.65 -2.55
N PRO A 109 16.29 2.45 -1.56
CA PRO A 109 16.92 3.72 -1.27
C PRO A 109 18.33 3.52 -0.69
N GLN A 110 19.13 4.57 -0.72
CA GLN A 110 20.44 4.56 -0.07
C GLN A 110 20.28 4.33 1.44
N LYS A 111 21.02 3.36 1.99
CA LYS A 111 21.06 3.09 3.42
C LYS A 111 21.83 4.20 4.16
N SER A 112 21.28 4.67 5.27
CA SER A 112 21.94 5.58 6.21
C SER A 112 23.09 4.85 6.93
N PRO A 113 24.23 5.51 7.19
CA PRO A 113 25.30 4.93 7.99
C PRO A 113 24.93 4.76 9.47
N SER A 114 23.86 5.41 9.94
CA SER A 114 23.28 5.23 11.27
C SER A 114 21.86 4.66 11.16
N ASN A 115 21.36 4.05 12.24
CA ASN A 115 19.98 3.61 12.40
C ASN A 115 19.26 4.31 13.57
N ASP A 116 19.83 5.39 14.11
CA ASP A 116 19.34 6.04 15.32
C ASP A 116 17.90 6.55 15.18
N VAL A 117 17.55 7.15 14.03
CA VAL A 117 16.23 7.73 13.80
C VAL A 117 15.18 6.63 13.70
N VAL A 118 15.48 5.56 12.95
CA VAL A 118 14.57 4.40 12.85
C VAL A 118 14.42 3.68 14.19
N THR A 119 15.52 3.52 14.93
CA THR A 119 15.51 2.87 16.24
C THR A 119 14.66 3.66 17.23
N GLN A 120 14.88 4.97 17.33
CA GLN A 120 14.08 5.86 18.18
C GLN A 120 12.60 5.86 17.77
N TYR A 121 12.32 5.91 16.47
CA TYR A 121 10.95 5.88 15.96
C TYR A 121 10.22 4.59 16.34
N LEU A 122 10.79 3.42 16.04
CA LEU A 122 10.13 2.13 16.34
C LEU A 122 10.00 1.91 17.85
N PHE A 123 11.02 2.28 18.62
CA PHE A 123 10.97 2.22 20.07
C PHE A 123 9.89 3.14 20.66
N SER A 124 9.72 4.35 20.13
CA SER A 124 8.64 5.26 20.53
C SER A 124 7.23 4.71 20.24
N ARG A 125 7.12 3.76 19.30
CA ARG A 125 5.89 3.00 19.01
C ARG A 125 5.72 1.75 19.87
N GLY A 126 6.55 1.59 20.89
CA GLY A 126 6.50 0.48 21.84
C GLY A 126 7.12 -0.82 21.36
N ILE A 127 7.74 -0.85 20.18
CA ILE A 127 8.38 -2.08 19.66
C ILE A 127 9.63 -2.38 20.50
N ASP A 128 9.75 -3.64 20.92
CA ASP A 128 10.84 -4.09 21.78
C ASP A 128 12.23 -3.96 21.10
N TYR A 129 13.22 -3.51 21.87
CA TYR A 129 14.56 -3.19 21.38
C TYR A 129 15.30 -4.40 20.79
N GLU A 130 15.10 -5.61 21.34
CA GLU A 130 15.69 -6.84 20.80
C GLU A 130 15.12 -7.15 19.41
N ILE A 131 13.82 -6.95 19.22
CA ILE A 131 13.14 -7.17 17.94
C ILE A 131 13.62 -6.15 16.89
N ILE A 132 13.79 -4.88 17.30
CA ILE A 132 14.35 -3.83 16.43
C ILE A 132 15.77 -4.22 15.98
N ASN A 133 16.66 -4.55 16.93
CA ASN A 133 18.04 -4.92 16.62
C ASN A 133 18.12 -6.17 15.75
N TYR A 134 17.32 -7.21 16.05
CA TYR A 134 17.25 -8.38 15.19
C TYR A 134 16.91 -8.01 13.74
N CYS A 135 15.94 -7.11 13.53
CA CYS A 135 15.57 -6.67 12.20
C CYS A 135 16.66 -5.84 11.52
N LEU A 136 17.41 -5.02 12.27
CA LEU A 136 18.55 -4.25 11.75
C LEU A 136 19.72 -5.15 11.36
N ASP A 137 20.08 -6.09 12.23
CA ASP A 137 21.19 -7.04 12.04
C ASP A 137 20.95 -7.96 10.84
N LYS A 138 19.69 -8.31 10.59
CA LYS A 138 19.27 -9.12 9.43
C LYS A 138 18.95 -8.27 8.19
N GLU A 139 19.12 -6.96 8.26
CA GLU A 139 18.71 -5.98 7.23
C GLU A 139 17.24 -6.12 6.78
N LEU A 140 16.39 -6.65 7.65
CA LEU A 140 14.93 -6.68 7.43
C LEU A 140 14.35 -5.27 7.54
N ILE A 141 14.99 -4.39 8.30
CA ILE A 141 14.71 -2.96 8.29
C ILE A 141 16.01 -2.17 8.05
N ILE A 142 15.90 -1.03 7.37
CA ILE A 142 16.98 -0.06 7.25
C ILE A 142 16.45 1.36 7.46
N GLU A 143 17.35 2.26 7.82
CA GLU A 143 17.14 3.70 7.73
C GLU A 143 17.58 4.21 6.36
N SER A 144 16.71 4.95 5.65
CA SER A 144 17.00 5.42 4.28
C SER A 144 17.43 6.88 4.23
N LEU A 145 18.35 7.24 3.35
CA LEU A 145 18.64 8.64 2.99
C LEU A 145 17.77 9.12 1.81
N PRO A 146 17.55 10.45 1.70
CA PRO A 146 17.91 11.51 2.65
C PRO A 146 16.87 11.73 3.76
N TYR A 147 15.75 11.00 3.74
CA TYR A 147 14.57 11.31 4.56
C TYR A 147 14.53 10.58 5.91
N HIS A 148 15.48 9.69 6.18
CA HIS A 148 15.56 8.85 7.38
C HIS A 148 14.28 8.03 7.65
N ASN A 149 13.59 7.61 6.60
CA ASN A 149 12.44 6.72 6.69
C ASN A 149 12.88 5.33 7.15
N VAL A 150 11.98 4.60 7.83
CA VAL A 150 12.13 3.16 8.01
C VAL A 150 11.72 2.46 6.72
N VAL A 151 12.56 1.55 6.25
CA VAL A 151 12.28 0.72 5.08
C VAL A 151 12.24 -0.73 5.50
N PHE A 152 11.10 -1.38 5.33
CA PHE A 152 10.86 -2.78 5.62
C PHE A 152 11.14 -3.61 4.38
N ILE A 153 12.16 -4.45 4.44
CA ILE A 153 12.67 -5.24 3.32
C ILE A 153 12.14 -6.68 3.41
N GLY A 154 11.80 -7.22 2.25
CA GLY A 154 11.34 -8.57 2.08
C GLY A 154 12.21 -9.34 1.11
N TYR A 155 12.68 -10.50 1.55
CA TYR A 155 13.62 -11.34 0.83
C TYR A 155 12.93 -12.56 0.21
N ASP A 156 13.53 -13.05 -0.87
CA ASP A 156 13.28 -14.40 -1.37
C ASP A 156 14.16 -15.44 -0.67
N GLU A 157 14.02 -16.68 -1.08
CA GLU A 157 14.73 -17.85 -0.56
C GLU A 157 16.24 -17.79 -0.78
N LYS A 158 16.69 -17.01 -1.77
CA LYS A 158 18.11 -16.79 -2.07
C LYS A 158 18.69 -15.62 -1.28
N LYS A 159 17.91 -15.04 -0.36
CA LYS A 159 18.25 -13.81 0.39
C LYS A 159 18.47 -12.61 -0.52
N GLU A 160 17.81 -12.57 -1.67
CA GLU A 160 17.78 -11.39 -2.52
C GLU A 160 16.57 -10.53 -2.15
N ALA A 161 16.78 -9.22 -1.97
CA ALA A 161 15.68 -8.29 -1.69
C ALA A 161 14.75 -8.22 -2.90
N LYS A 162 13.47 -8.58 -2.70
CA LYS A 162 12.42 -8.54 -3.74
C LYS A 162 11.28 -7.60 -3.41
N TYR A 163 11.22 -7.10 -2.19
CA TYR A 163 10.20 -6.19 -1.71
C TYR A 163 10.82 -5.14 -0.79
N ALA A 164 10.33 -3.91 -0.86
CA ALA A 164 10.57 -2.92 0.18
C ALA A 164 9.39 -1.97 0.32
N ALA A 165 9.04 -1.62 1.55
CA ALA A 165 8.09 -0.52 1.81
C ALA A 165 8.69 0.47 2.80
N PHE A 166 8.52 1.75 2.50
CA PHE A 166 8.99 2.83 3.35
C PHE A 166 7.83 3.42 4.17
N ARG A 167 8.17 3.90 5.36
CA ARG A 167 7.31 4.72 6.21
C ARG A 167 8.13 5.84 6.82
N ALA A 168 7.60 7.05 6.77
CA ALA A 168 8.23 8.18 7.41
C ALA A 168 8.31 7.99 8.93
N THR A 169 9.46 8.38 9.48
CA THR A 169 9.80 8.34 10.91
C THR A 169 9.47 9.65 11.63
N ASN A 170 8.96 10.64 10.88
CA ASN A 170 8.50 11.93 11.39
C ASN A 170 6.97 11.97 11.48
N ASN A 171 6.41 13.16 11.76
CA ASN A 171 4.97 13.36 11.89
C ASN A 171 4.18 13.30 10.58
N SER A 172 4.84 13.07 9.43
CA SER A 172 4.16 12.94 8.14
C SER A 172 3.53 11.55 7.98
N ARG A 173 2.44 11.48 7.21
CA ARG A 173 1.76 10.21 6.87
C ARG A 173 2.31 9.58 5.59
N ILE A 174 3.58 9.84 5.26
CA ILE A 174 4.22 9.35 4.04
C ILE A 174 4.57 7.88 4.20
N MET A 175 3.99 7.03 3.34
CA MET A 175 4.29 5.59 3.28
C MET A 175 3.99 5.05 1.89
N GLY A 176 4.63 3.94 1.53
CA GLY A 176 4.37 3.26 0.26
C GLY A 176 5.38 2.16 -0.04
N ASP A 177 5.14 1.45 -1.14
CA ASP A 177 6.07 0.45 -1.66
C ASP A 177 7.17 1.13 -2.49
N CYS A 178 8.41 0.63 -2.41
CA CYS A 178 9.49 1.02 -3.30
C CYS A 178 9.22 0.50 -4.72
N THR A 179 9.75 1.21 -5.73
CA THR A 179 9.64 0.79 -7.14
C THR A 179 10.20 -0.63 -7.34
N GLY A 180 9.46 -1.47 -8.07
CA GLY A 180 9.84 -2.86 -8.32
C GLY A 180 9.53 -3.83 -7.17
N SER A 181 8.83 -3.40 -6.12
CA SER A 181 8.46 -4.27 -5.00
C SER A 181 7.47 -5.36 -5.41
N LYS A 182 7.83 -6.61 -5.09
CA LYS A 182 7.03 -7.80 -5.35
C LYS A 182 6.33 -8.24 -4.07
N LYS A 183 5.04 -7.91 -3.92
CA LYS A 183 4.25 -8.15 -2.69
C LYS A 183 4.26 -9.60 -2.18
N GLN A 184 4.48 -10.59 -3.05
CA GLN A 184 4.62 -11.99 -2.64
C GLN A 184 5.79 -12.24 -1.67
N PHE A 185 6.74 -11.31 -1.64
CA PHE A 185 7.86 -11.30 -0.72
C PHE A 185 7.75 -10.23 0.37
N SER A 186 6.54 -9.76 0.69
CA SER A 186 6.35 -8.72 1.71
C SER A 186 6.99 -9.06 3.07
N PHE A 187 7.22 -8.01 3.86
CA PHE A 187 7.91 -8.09 5.14
C PHE A 187 7.33 -9.17 6.06
N ARG A 188 8.21 -9.99 6.63
CA ARG A 188 7.82 -11.17 7.41
C ARG A 188 8.93 -11.62 8.35
N LEU A 189 8.52 -12.24 9.45
CA LEU A 189 9.36 -12.97 10.39
C LEU A 189 8.82 -14.41 10.40
N THR A 190 9.53 -15.33 9.76
CA THR A 190 9.02 -16.70 9.52
C THR A 190 9.89 -17.77 10.15
N ASN A 191 9.23 -18.82 10.59
CA ASN A 191 9.80 -20.08 11.01
C ASN A 191 9.08 -21.22 10.27
N GLU A 192 9.83 -21.97 9.46
CA GLU A 192 9.28 -23.02 8.60
C GLU A 192 8.62 -24.17 9.38
N GLU A 193 9.02 -24.38 10.64
CA GLU A 193 8.45 -25.41 11.52
C GLU A 193 7.07 -25.01 12.06
N SER A 194 6.72 -23.73 12.01
CA SER A 194 5.45 -23.24 12.53
C SER A 194 4.30 -23.62 11.60
N ARG A 195 3.27 -24.26 12.18
CA ARG A 195 2.04 -24.70 11.49
C ARG A 195 0.95 -23.63 11.46
N GLU A 196 1.22 -22.50 12.07
CA GLU A 196 0.33 -21.35 12.18
C GLU A 196 0.96 -20.14 11.51
N VAL A 197 0.15 -19.31 10.87
CA VAL A 197 0.57 -17.99 10.36
C VAL A 197 -0.33 -16.88 10.90
N HIS A 198 0.30 -15.80 11.37
CA HIS A 198 -0.34 -14.55 11.77
C HIS A 198 -0.21 -13.52 10.65
N LEU A 199 -1.33 -12.94 10.23
CA LEU A 199 -1.40 -11.96 9.15
C LEU A 199 -1.76 -10.57 9.66
N PHE A 200 -1.01 -9.58 9.19
CA PHE A 200 -1.16 -8.17 9.58
C PHE A 200 -1.31 -7.29 8.34
N GLU A 201 -1.93 -6.12 8.49
CA GLU A 201 -2.04 -5.17 7.39
C GLU A 201 -0.69 -4.50 7.07
N CYS A 202 0.12 -4.23 8.10
CA CYS A 202 1.42 -3.59 7.92
C CYS A 202 2.55 -4.19 8.77
N ALA A 203 3.78 -3.80 8.45
CA ALA A 203 4.98 -4.30 9.14
C ALA A 203 5.07 -3.84 10.60
N ILE A 204 4.54 -2.65 10.93
CA ILE A 204 4.56 -2.15 12.31
C ILE A 204 3.61 -2.96 13.20
N ASP A 205 2.43 -3.36 12.70
CA ASP A 205 1.51 -4.24 13.45
C ASP A 205 2.13 -5.62 13.69
N LEU A 206 2.84 -6.15 12.69
CA LEU A 206 3.61 -7.38 12.81
C LEU A 206 4.65 -7.28 13.94
N LEU A 207 5.48 -6.24 13.94
CA LEU A 207 6.50 -6.03 14.98
C LEU A 207 5.87 -5.77 16.35
N SER A 208 4.70 -5.14 16.37
CA SER A 208 3.93 -4.91 17.60
C SER A 208 3.41 -6.22 18.18
N TYR A 209 2.91 -7.13 17.34
CA TYR A 209 2.50 -8.46 17.78
C TYR A 209 3.69 -9.30 18.26
N ALA A 210 4.83 -9.24 17.59
CA ALA A 210 6.06 -9.89 18.06
C ALA A 210 6.44 -9.40 19.47
N THR A 211 6.31 -8.09 19.72
CA THR A 211 6.52 -7.50 21.05
C THR A 211 5.49 -8.01 22.06
N LEU A 212 4.20 -8.03 21.71
CA LEU A 212 3.14 -8.56 22.57
C LEU A 212 3.35 -10.04 22.92
N ALA A 213 3.76 -10.86 21.94
CA ALA A 213 4.07 -12.27 22.15
C ALA A 213 5.23 -12.45 23.13
N LYS A 214 6.30 -11.66 22.97
CA LYS A 214 7.44 -11.64 23.89
C LYS A 214 7.01 -11.26 25.31
N MET A 215 6.19 -10.21 25.46
CA MET A 215 5.65 -9.78 26.76
C MET A 215 4.80 -10.87 27.44
N GLU A 216 4.20 -11.76 26.67
CA GLU A 216 3.40 -12.90 27.15
C GLU A 216 4.25 -14.16 27.40
N GLY A 217 5.59 -14.05 27.34
CA GLY A 217 6.52 -15.17 27.54
C GLY A 217 6.60 -16.13 26.35
N ARG A 218 6.05 -15.77 25.19
CA ARG A 218 6.16 -16.56 23.96
C ARG A 218 7.44 -16.22 23.21
N ASP A 219 8.06 -17.24 22.64
CA ASP A 219 9.19 -17.09 21.74
C ASP A 219 8.70 -16.68 20.34
N TRP A 220 8.87 -15.39 20.02
CA TRP A 220 8.42 -14.83 18.75
C TRP A 220 9.21 -15.35 17.54
N HIS A 221 10.41 -15.93 17.73
CA HIS A 221 11.16 -16.58 16.66
C HIS A 221 10.51 -17.90 16.18
N LYS A 222 9.56 -18.45 16.95
CA LYS A 222 8.82 -19.68 16.59
C LYS A 222 7.51 -19.40 15.85
N LEU A 223 7.19 -18.14 15.60
CA LEU A 223 5.96 -17.72 14.93
C LEU A 223 6.21 -17.49 13.43
N ASN A 224 5.17 -17.69 12.61
CA ASN A 224 5.13 -17.09 11.27
C ASN A 224 4.30 -15.82 11.33
N LEU A 225 4.96 -14.67 11.24
CA LEU A 225 4.32 -13.36 11.20
C LEU A 225 4.53 -12.75 9.81
N VAL A 226 3.45 -12.32 9.16
CA VAL A 226 3.50 -11.83 7.77
C VAL A 226 2.65 -10.57 7.60
N SER A 227 3.27 -9.51 7.07
CA SER A 227 2.58 -8.29 6.66
C SER A 227 2.04 -8.46 5.23
N LEU A 228 0.81 -8.03 4.98
CA LEU A 228 0.18 -8.07 3.66
C LEU A 228 0.43 -6.81 2.82
N SER A 229 1.07 -5.79 3.40
CA SER A 229 1.34 -4.51 2.73
C SER A 229 0.05 -3.81 2.27
N GLY A 230 -0.88 -3.70 3.22
CA GLY A 230 -2.25 -3.21 3.07
C GLY A 230 -3.25 -4.32 2.75
N VAL A 231 -4.51 -4.10 3.12
CA VAL A 231 -5.64 -4.96 2.72
C VAL A 231 -6.53 -4.26 1.69
N TYR A 232 -7.13 -5.05 0.80
CA TYR A 232 -8.09 -4.53 -0.17
C TYR A 232 -9.49 -4.49 0.45
N SER A 233 -10.18 -3.36 0.32
CA SER A 233 -11.62 -3.29 0.59
C SER A 233 -12.37 -3.72 -0.69
N PRO A 234 -13.16 -4.80 -0.66
CA PRO A 234 -13.92 -5.26 -1.82
C PRO A 234 -15.07 -4.28 -2.11
N ASN A 235 -14.81 -3.26 -2.92
CA ASN A 235 -15.80 -2.24 -3.32
C ASN A 235 -16.37 -2.45 -4.72
N ARG A 236 -16.08 -3.57 -5.40
CA ARG A 236 -16.62 -3.88 -6.73
C ARG A 236 -17.02 -5.34 -6.83
N GLU A 237 -18.24 -5.59 -7.31
CA GLU A 237 -18.80 -6.93 -7.56
C GLU A 237 -17.96 -7.78 -8.54
N THR A 238 -17.05 -7.15 -9.29
CA THR A 238 -16.16 -7.80 -10.26
C THR A 238 -14.80 -8.23 -9.68
N GLU A 239 -14.41 -7.78 -8.48
CA GLU A 239 -13.20 -8.24 -7.80
C GLU A 239 -13.57 -9.21 -6.67
N LYS A 240 -14.01 -10.41 -7.04
CA LYS A 240 -14.13 -11.54 -6.09
C LYS A 240 -12.84 -11.65 -5.28
N SER A 241 -12.94 -11.43 -3.97
CA SER A 241 -11.86 -11.39 -2.98
C SER A 241 -10.72 -12.33 -3.34
N LYS A 242 -9.63 -11.82 -3.92
CA LYS A 242 -8.45 -12.62 -4.23
C LYS A 242 -7.70 -12.89 -2.93
N VAL A 243 -7.18 -14.12 -2.78
CA VAL A 243 -6.25 -14.41 -1.66
C VAL A 243 -5.01 -13.56 -1.94
N PRO A 244 -4.50 -12.77 -0.97
CA PRO A 244 -3.29 -11.98 -1.15
C PRO A 244 -2.17 -12.85 -1.70
N VAL A 245 -1.44 -12.35 -2.70
CA VAL A 245 -0.37 -13.12 -3.37
C VAL A 245 0.70 -13.57 -2.37
N THR A 246 0.96 -12.78 -1.33
CA THR A 246 1.82 -13.12 -0.20
C THR A 246 1.36 -14.40 0.49
N LEU A 247 0.09 -14.45 0.89
CA LEU A 247 -0.47 -15.59 1.59
C LEU A 247 -0.50 -16.82 0.68
N LYS A 248 -0.88 -16.64 -0.59
CA LYS A 248 -0.85 -17.72 -1.58
C LYS A 248 0.56 -18.32 -1.70
N ASN A 249 1.58 -17.49 -1.87
CA ASN A 249 2.97 -17.94 -2.00
C ASN A 249 3.45 -18.66 -0.73
N LEU A 250 3.09 -18.16 0.46
CA LEU A 250 3.45 -18.79 1.72
C LEU A 250 2.81 -20.18 1.88
N LEU A 251 1.50 -20.31 1.64
CA LEU A 251 0.77 -21.58 1.74
C LEU A 251 1.17 -22.57 0.63
N GLU A 252 1.65 -22.07 -0.50
CA GLU A 252 2.21 -22.91 -1.55
C GLU A 252 3.55 -23.53 -1.14
N LYS A 253 4.39 -22.77 -0.44
CA LYS A 253 5.71 -23.19 0.05
C LYS A 253 5.65 -24.05 1.30
N ASN A 254 4.90 -23.61 2.31
CA ASN A 254 4.78 -24.31 3.57
C ASN A 254 3.44 -25.08 3.65
N LYS A 255 3.50 -26.37 3.30
CA LYS A 255 2.34 -27.28 3.34
C LYS A 255 1.91 -27.69 4.74
N ASN A 256 2.74 -27.40 5.75
CA ASN A 256 2.43 -27.75 7.14
C ASN A 256 1.53 -26.72 7.82
N ILE A 257 1.31 -25.55 7.20
CA ILE A 257 0.41 -24.53 7.72
C ILE A 257 -1.03 -25.04 7.63
N ASN A 258 -1.69 -25.16 8.78
CA ASN A 258 -3.09 -25.55 8.90
C ASN A 258 -3.97 -24.48 9.58
N ARG A 259 -3.34 -23.51 10.27
CA ARG A 259 -4.02 -22.43 10.99
C ARG A 259 -3.57 -21.05 10.52
N ILE A 260 -4.52 -20.15 10.30
CA ILE A 260 -4.32 -18.78 9.84
C ILE A 260 -5.02 -17.85 10.83
N VAL A 261 -4.27 -16.94 11.44
CA VAL A 261 -4.80 -15.94 12.39
C VAL A 261 -4.73 -14.56 11.78
N LEU A 262 -5.87 -13.86 11.72
CA LEU A 262 -6.02 -12.55 11.10
C LEU A 262 -6.04 -11.46 12.17
N HIS A 263 -5.03 -10.59 12.17
CA HIS A 263 -4.85 -9.46 13.09
C HIS A 263 -5.07 -8.13 12.36
N PHE A 264 -6.16 -8.04 11.58
CA PHE A 264 -6.46 -6.86 10.77
C PHE A 264 -7.06 -5.72 11.58
N ASP A 265 -7.00 -4.51 11.02
CA ASP A 265 -7.45 -3.29 11.67
C ASP A 265 -8.92 -3.39 12.06
N ASN A 266 -9.27 -2.72 13.16
CA ASN A 266 -10.66 -2.56 13.62
C ASN A 266 -11.48 -1.60 12.76
N ASP A 267 -10.99 -1.17 11.59
CA ASP A 267 -11.74 -0.34 10.67
C ASP A 267 -12.58 -1.15 9.65
N ILE A 268 -13.47 -0.46 8.92
CA ILE A 268 -14.40 -1.10 7.98
C ILE A 268 -13.64 -1.93 6.93
N ALA A 269 -12.46 -1.48 6.49
CA ALA A 269 -11.69 -2.18 5.47
C ALA A 269 -11.06 -3.46 6.03
N GLY A 270 -10.39 -3.38 7.19
CA GLY A 270 -9.78 -4.51 7.87
C GLY A 270 -10.80 -5.59 8.23
N ARG A 271 -11.93 -5.19 8.82
CA ARG A 271 -13.02 -6.11 9.19
C ARG A 271 -13.65 -6.81 7.98
N LYS A 272 -13.87 -6.09 6.87
CA LYS A 272 -14.36 -6.69 5.61
C LYS A 272 -13.34 -7.66 5.01
N ALA A 273 -12.06 -7.30 5.01
CA ALA A 273 -10.99 -8.14 4.48
C ALA A 273 -10.84 -9.44 5.29
N ALA A 274 -10.92 -9.36 6.63
CA ALA A 274 -10.84 -10.53 7.51
C ALA A 274 -11.98 -11.52 7.23
N ASN A 275 -13.22 -11.01 7.17
CA ASN A 275 -14.38 -11.85 6.86
C ASN A 275 -14.27 -12.49 5.47
N ALA A 276 -13.84 -11.74 4.46
CA ALA A 276 -13.66 -12.25 3.11
C ALA A 276 -12.62 -13.38 3.05
N LEU A 277 -11.48 -13.24 3.74
CA LEU A 277 -10.46 -14.28 3.82
C LEU A 277 -10.96 -15.52 4.57
N LYS A 278 -11.65 -15.32 5.70
CA LYS A 278 -12.24 -16.40 6.49
C LYS A 278 -13.19 -17.25 5.65
N ILE A 279 -14.13 -16.62 4.94
CA ILE A 279 -15.08 -17.33 4.06
C ILE A 279 -14.36 -18.11 2.96
N LYS A 280 -13.29 -17.55 2.40
CA LYS A 280 -12.59 -18.14 1.26
C LYS A 280 -11.66 -19.31 1.62
N LEU A 281 -11.11 -19.31 2.83
CA LEU A 281 -10.08 -20.26 3.25
C LEU A 281 -10.59 -21.31 4.26
N LYS A 282 -11.79 -21.14 4.83
CA LYS A 282 -12.37 -22.04 5.85
C LYS A 282 -12.45 -23.52 5.43
N ASP A 283 -12.57 -23.82 4.13
CA ASP A 283 -12.72 -25.20 3.66
C ASP A 283 -11.38 -25.97 3.66
N ARG A 284 -10.25 -25.26 3.79
CA ARG A 284 -8.91 -25.85 3.72
C ARG A 284 -8.05 -25.58 4.96
N TYR A 285 -8.35 -24.53 5.71
CA TYR A 285 -7.55 -24.07 6.84
C TYR A 285 -8.46 -23.67 8.00
N GLU A 286 -7.97 -23.81 9.23
CA GLU A 286 -8.57 -23.15 10.38
C GLU A 286 -8.26 -21.65 10.28
N VAL A 287 -9.27 -20.82 10.03
CA VAL A 287 -9.11 -19.36 9.92
C VAL A 287 -9.73 -18.67 11.13
N VAL A 288 -8.88 -18.11 11.97
CA VAL A 288 -9.24 -17.39 13.19
C VAL A 288 -9.12 -15.89 12.95
N ASP A 289 -10.18 -15.18 13.29
CA ASP A 289 -10.26 -13.74 13.20
C ASP A 289 -10.05 -13.17 14.60
N ASP A 290 -8.88 -12.59 14.84
CA ASP A 290 -8.39 -12.15 16.15
C ASP A 290 -7.86 -10.71 16.06
N PRO A 291 -8.73 -9.72 15.86
CA PRO A 291 -8.32 -8.32 15.81
C PRO A 291 -7.78 -7.84 17.17
N PRO A 292 -7.05 -6.71 17.20
CA PRO A 292 -6.62 -6.08 18.44
C PRO A 292 -7.81 -5.82 19.37
N LYS A 293 -7.64 -6.11 20.67
CA LYS A 293 -8.73 -6.05 21.67
C LYS A 293 -9.21 -4.62 21.95
N CYS A 294 -8.36 -3.63 21.73
CA CYS A 294 -8.69 -2.21 21.74
C CYS A 294 -7.71 -1.45 20.85
N GLY A 295 -8.02 -0.19 20.54
CA GLY A 295 -7.26 0.58 19.56
C GLY A 295 -7.66 0.26 18.12
N LYS A 296 -7.12 1.03 17.16
CA LYS A 296 -7.43 0.84 15.74
C LYS A 296 -6.71 -0.39 15.19
N ASP A 297 -5.42 -0.51 15.48
CA ASP A 297 -4.52 -1.53 14.94
C ASP A 297 -3.72 -2.21 16.07
N VAL A 298 -2.86 -3.17 15.73
CA VAL A 298 -2.09 -3.93 16.74
C VAL A 298 -1.07 -3.03 17.43
N ASN A 299 -0.54 -2.04 16.73
CA ASN A 299 0.38 -1.08 17.35
C ASN A 299 -0.30 -0.16 18.35
N ASP A 300 -1.52 0.31 18.06
CA ASP A 300 -2.34 1.04 19.02
C ASP A 300 -2.59 0.20 20.27
N PHE A 301 -2.94 -1.09 20.09
CA PHE A 301 -3.14 -2.02 21.21
C PHE A 301 -1.88 -2.15 22.08
N LEU A 302 -0.71 -2.33 21.46
CA LEU A 302 0.57 -2.37 22.15
C LEU A 302 0.85 -1.05 22.90
N CYS A 303 0.68 0.09 22.25
CA CYS A 303 0.90 1.40 22.85
C CYS A 303 -0.01 1.64 24.05
N ILE A 304 -1.27 1.18 24.00
CA ILE A 304 -2.20 1.23 25.13
C ILE A 304 -1.73 0.31 26.27
N LYS A 305 -1.30 -0.92 25.96
CA LYS A 305 -0.81 -1.90 26.96
C LYS A 305 0.44 -1.40 27.70
N LEU A 306 1.29 -0.65 27.00
CA LEU A 306 2.51 -0.03 27.55
C LEU A 306 2.29 1.35 28.19
N GLY A 307 1.07 1.91 28.12
CA GLY A 307 0.78 3.24 28.64
C GLY A 307 1.41 4.40 27.85
N ILE A 308 1.89 4.15 26.62
CA ILE A 308 2.46 5.15 25.71
C ILE A 308 1.37 6.08 25.17
N SER A 309 0.17 5.54 24.93
CA SER A 309 -1.00 6.29 24.47
C SER A 309 -2.13 6.22 25.50
N LYS A 310 -2.81 7.34 25.76
CA LYS A 310 -4.05 7.33 26.56
C LYS A 310 -5.16 6.61 25.78
N LYS A 311 -6.05 5.87 26.48
CA LYS A 311 -7.31 5.35 25.94
C LYS A 311 -8.17 6.52 25.41
N ASN A 312 -7.91 6.96 24.20
CA ASN A 312 -8.86 7.76 23.45
C ASN A 312 -9.53 6.79 22.48
N GLU A 313 -10.68 6.26 22.90
CA GLU A 313 -11.67 5.66 22.01
C GLU A 313 -12.02 6.74 20.97
N ARG A 314 -11.29 6.77 19.85
CA ARG A 314 -11.73 7.53 18.69
C ARG A 314 -12.85 6.73 18.07
N SER A 315 -14.07 7.09 18.47
CA SER A 315 -15.32 6.70 17.84
C SER A 315 -15.20 6.78 16.33
N PHE A 316 -15.70 5.74 15.66
CA PHE A 316 -15.93 5.69 14.23
C PHE A 316 -16.70 6.94 13.75
N GLU A 317 -15.99 7.92 13.20
CA GLU A 317 -16.53 9.04 12.44
C GLU A 317 -15.46 9.36 11.37
N ARG A 318 -15.68 9.32 10.05
CA ARG A 318 -16.80 9.07 9.14
C ARG A 318 -16.23 8.44 7.87
#